data_AF-A0A962YGC6-F1
#
_entry.id   AF-A0A962YGC6-F1
#
_cell.length_a   1.000
_cell.length_b   1.000
_cell.length_c   1.000
_cell.angle_alpha   90.00
_cell.angle_beta   90.00
_cell.angle_gamma   90.00
#
_symmetry.space_group_name_H-M   'P 1'
#
loop_
_entity.id
_entity.type
_entity.pdbx_description
1 polymer ?
#
loop_
_entity_poly.entity_id
_entity_poly.type
_entity_poly.pdbx_seq_one_letter_code
_entity_poly.pdbx_strand_id
1 'polypeptide(L)'
;KGEDGLLNIARLPVDFGLTSFSIQDTASLYYFCFAAYAVCVIVLWRVVNSPYGRILRAIKQNDQRVAFLGYNVVLYKWSVFTLSCAIAGLAGALFAMAQEGAYVQIMSLQWSGIVILMTLIGGGFISFWGPVLGVILYYLARDILGAYTDAWLLWFGLMFVLLVMFRPTGLAGIWHDLRRLFGSTERTDSLNQPLR
;
A
#
# COMPACT_ATOMS: atom_id res chain seq x y z
N LYS A 1 -26.55 17.90 -13.29
CA LYS A 1 -25.34 17.94 -14.17
C LYS A 1 -24.02 18.17 -13.42
N GLY A 2 -24.03 18.66 -12.16
CA GLY A 2 -22.81 18.75 -11.33
C GLY A 2 -22.60 17.58 -10.36
N GLU A 3 -23.49 16.59 -10.41
CA GLU A 3 -23.60 15.48 -9.45
C GLU A 3 -22.69 14.29 -9.87
N ASP A 4 -22.52 14.12 -11.19
CA ASP A 4 -21.77 13.02 -11.80
C ASP A 4 -20.25 13.29 -11.84
N GLY A 5 -19.82 14.50 -11.51
CA GLY A 5 -18.41 14.91 -11.52
C GLY A 5 -17.89 15.39 -12.89
N LEU A 6 -16.57 15.41 -13.06
CA LEU A 6 -15.92 15.84 -14.32
C LEU A 6 -15.83 14.63 -15.26
N LEU A 7 -16.50 14.69 -16.40
CA LEU A 7 -16.53 13.61 -17.39
C LEU A 7 -15.72 13.99 -18.65
N ASN A 8 -15.27 12.99 -19.41
CA ASN A 8 -14.46 13.17 -20.63
C ASN A 8 -13.09 13.81 -20.35
N ILE A 9 -12.39 13.33 -19.34
CA ILE A 9 -10.98 13.70 -19.16
C ILE A 9 -10.20 13.07 -20.31
N ALA A 10 -9.80 13.90 -21.27
CA ALA A 10 -9.08 13.44 -22.45
C ALA A 10 -7.75 12.80 -22.04
N ARG A 11 -7.50 11.58 -22.53
CA ARG A 11 -6.22 10.89 -22.43
C ARG A 11 -5.23 11.59 -23.37
N LEU A 12 -4.60 12.63 -22.87
CA LEU A 12 -3.57 13.35 -23.62
C LEU A 12 -2.38 12.41 -23.86
N PRO A 13 -1.84 12.37 -25.10
CA PRO A 13 -0.60 11.64 -25.35
C PRO A 13 0.50 12.21 -24.45
N VAL A 14 1.32 11.33 -23.88
CA VAL A 14 2.40 11.76 -23.01
C VAL A 14 3.60 12.07 -23.88
N ASP A 15 3.82 13.38 -24.06
CA ASP A 15 4.98 13.92 -24.74
C ASP A 15 6.08 14.21 -23.72
N PHE A 16 7.15 13.42 -23.74
CA PHE A 16 8.36 13.70 -22.95
C PHE A 16 9.35 14.62 -23.68
N GLY A 17 8.87 15.40 -24.65
CA GLY A 17 9.67 16.29 -25.51
C GLY A 17 10.56 15.57 -26.53
N LEU A 18 10.98 14.33 -26.27
CA LEU A 18 11.79 13.50 -27.18
C LEU A 18 11.05 12.27 -27.74
N THR A 19 9.98 11.82 -27.08
CA THR A 19 9.14 10.70 -27.54
C THR A 19 7.68 10.94 -27.13
N SER A 20 6.76 10.66 -28.06
CA SER A 20 5.31 10.74 -27.85
C SER A 20 4.75 9.33 -27.65
N PHE A 21 4.26 9.02 -26.46
CA PHE A 21 3.55 7.75 -26.21
C PHE A 21 2.04 7.99 -26.23
N SER A 22 1.33 7.33 -27.14
CA SER A 22 -0.13 7.39 -27.16
C SER A 22 -0.70 6.52 -26.04
N ILE A 23 -1.33 7.17 -25.05
CA ILE A 23 -1.99 6.51 -23.90
C ILE A 23 -3.50 6.32 -24.16
N GLN A 24 -3.94 6.46 -25.41
CA GLN A 24 -5.35 6.31 -25.76
C GLN A 24 -5.82 4.87 -25.59
N ASP A 25 -4.97 3.89 -25.93
CA ASP A 25 -5.29 2.48 -25.80
C ASP A 25 -5.18 1.98 -24.33
N THR A 26 -6.08 1.07 -23.96
CA THR A 26 -6.18 0.52 -22.59
C THR A 26 -4.92 -0.23 -22.18
N ALA A 27 -4.28 -0.95 -23.12
CA ALA A 27 -3.02 -1.64 -22.83
C ALA A 27 -1.88 -0.65 -22.56
N SER A 28 -1.81 0.44 -23.32
CA SER A 28 -0.80 1.48 -23.13
C SER A 28 -0.96 2.21 -21.78
N LEU A 29 -2.20 2.50 -21.38
CA LEU A 29 -2.51 3.05 -20.06
C LEU A 29 -2.11 2.09 -18.93
N TYR A 30 -2.38 0.80 -19.09
CA TYR A 30 -1.96 -0.20 -18.11
C TYR A 30 -0.44 -0.19 -17.88
N TYR A 31 0.36 -0.24 -18.96
CA TYR A 31 1.82 -0.21 -18.84
C TYR A 31 2.35 1.10 -18.25
N PHE A 32 1.72 2.23 -18.58
CA PHE A 32 2.06 3.52 -17.98
C PHE A 32 1.78 3.56 -16.47
N CYS A 33 0.58 3.16 -16.05
CA CYS A 33 0.22 3.07 -14.64
C CYS A 33 1.12 2.10 -13.88
N PHE A 34 1.44 0.96 -14.49
CA PHE A 34 2.36 -0.02 -13.92
C PHE A 34 3.78 0.54 -13.74
N ALA A 35 4.30 1.25 -14.74
CA ALA A 35 5.60 1.91 -14.66
C ALA A 35 5.62 2.99 -13.55
N ALA A 36 4.59 3.84 -13.49
CA ALA A 36 4.45 4.84 -12.43
C ALA A 36 4.38 4.21 -11.03
N TYR A 37 3.59 3.14 -10.88
CA TYR A 37 3.52 2.35 -9.66
C TYR A 37 4.89 1.77 -9.28
N ALA A 38 5.61 1.15 -10.23
CA ALA A 38 6.93 0.59 -9.99
C ALA A 38 7.93 1.66 -9.52
N VAL A 39 7.93 2.84 -10.13
CA VAL A 39 8.76 3.98 -9.68
C VAL A 39 8.40 4.39 -8.25
N CYS A 40 7.12 4.55 -7.94
CA CYS A 40 6.68 4.88 -6.57
C CYS A 40 7.12 3.83 -5.55
N VAL A 41 7.00 2.54 -5.88
CA VAL A 41 7.44 1.43 -5.02
C VAL A 41 8.95 1.50 -4.78
N ILE A 42 9.75 1.71 -5.82
CA ILE A 42 11.22 1.83 -5.70
C ILE A 42 11.60 3.03 -4.84
N VAL A 43 10.97 4.19 -5.07
CA VAL A 43 11.21 5.42 -4.29
C VAL A 43 10.86 5.19 -2.82
N LEU A 44 9.68 4.66 -2.53
CA LEU A 44 9.24 4.35 -1.17
C LEU A 44 10.16 3.33 -0.49
N TRP A 45 10.56 2.29 -1.21
CA TRP A 45 11.48 1.27 -0.68
C TRP A 45 12.86 1.87 -0.33
N ARG A 46 13.40 2.74 -1.20
CA ARG A 46 14.62 3.52 -0.92
C ARG A 46 14.44 4.41 0.30
N VAL A 47 13.35 5.17 0.40
CA VAL A 47 13.07 6.08 1.53
C VAL A 47 12.97 5.33 2.85
N VAL A 48 12.24 4.21 2.87
CA VAL A 48 12.04 3.38 4.08
C VAL A 48 13.35 2.74 4.56
N ASN A 49 14.23 2.32 3.66
CA ASN A 49 15.51 1.69 4.01
C ASN A 49 16.66 2.69 4.23
N SER A 50 16.46 3.96 3.91
CA SER A 50 17.43 5.04 4.13
C SER A 50 17.54 5.43 5.62
N PRO A 51 18.58 6.19 6.03
CA PRO A 51 18.65 6.77 7.38
C PRO A 51 17.41 7.61 7.75
N TYR A 52 16.76 8.26 6.77
CA TYR A 52 15.53 9.02 6.99
C TYR A 52 14.39 8.14 7.51
N GLY A 53 14.20 6.94 6.93
CA GLY A 53 13.21 5.97 7.38
C GLY A 53 13.48 5.45 8.80
N ARG A 54 14.76 5.29 9.18
CA ARG A 54 15.14 4.90 10.56
C ARG A 54 14.78 5.97 11.59
N ILE A 55 14.98 7.24 11.26
CA ILE A 55 14.60 8.37 12.13
C ILE A 55 13.08 8.43 12.28
N LEU A 56 12.31 8.26 11.20
CA LEU A 56 10.84 8.20 11.29
C LEU A 56 10.34 7.06 12.18
N ARG A 57 10.99 5.88 12.12
CA ARG A 57 10.67 4.77 13.04
C ARG A 57 10.98 5.11 14.49
N ALA A 58 12.07 5.84 14.76
CA ALA A 58 12.38 6.32 16.10
C ALA A 58 11.36 7.36 16.59
N ILE A 59 10.93 8.29 15.72
CA ILE A 59 9.88 9.28 16.02
C ILE A 59 8.57 8.57 16.38
N LYS A 60 8.23 7.48 15.69
CA LYS A 60 7.04 6.65 15.99
C LYS A 60 7.09 6.03 17.39
N GLN A 61 8.27 5.71 17.92
CA GLN A 61 8.42 5.10 19.24
C GLN A 61 8.35 6.13 20.37
N ASN A 62 9.09 7.23 20.24
CA ASN A 62 9.09 8.32 21.21
C ASN A 62 9.65 9.60 20.57
N ASP A 63 8.78 10.58 20.33
CA ASP A 63 9.17 11.83 19.68
C ASP A 63 10.00 12.74 20.58
N GLN A 64 9.70 12.80 21.88
CA GLN A 64 10.49 13.54 22.87
C GLN A 64 11.94 13.06 22.89
N ARG A 65 12.18 11.75 22.87
CA ARG A 65 13.53 11.15 22.86
C ARG A 65 14.31 11.56 21.60
N VAL A 66 13.65 11.61 20.45
CA VAL A 66 14.28 12.01 19.19
C VAL A 66 14.60 13.51 19.19
N ALA A 67 13.74 14.33 19.79
CA ALA A 67 14.00 15.76 19.95
C ALA A 67 15.24 16.03 20.85
N PHE A 68 15.42 15.26 21.93
CA PHE A 68 16.63 15.35 22.78
C PHE A 68 17.92 14.95 22.07
N LEU A 69 17.85 14.15 21.01
CA LEU A 69 19.00 13.81 20.16
C LEU A 69 19.36 14.91 19.15
N GLY A 70 18.66 16.06 19.18
CA GLY A 70 18.91 17.20 18.30
C GLY A 70 18.21 17.14 16.94
N TYR A 71 17.34 16.15 16.70
CA TYR A 71 16.56 16.08 15.46
C TYR A 71 15.31 16.96 15.53
N ASN A 72 15.06 17.75 14.49
CA ASN A 72 13.83 18.53 14.37
C ASN A 72 12.64 17.65 13.94
N VAL A 73 11.94 17.07 14.92
CA VAL A 73 10.80 16.15 14.71
C VAL A 73 9.73 16.75 13.81
N VAL A 74 9.45 18.06 13.91
CA VAL A 74 8.38 18.72 13.15
C VAL A 74 8.68 18.68 11.65
N LEU A 75 9.92 19.00 11.25
CA LEU A 75 10.34 18.96 9.85
C LEU A 75 10.27 17.54 9.26
N TYR A 76 10.63 16.52 10.05
CA TYR A 76 10.48 15.12 9.62
C TYR A 76 9.01 14.73 9.45
N LYS A 77 8.11 15.17 10.34
CA LYS A 77 6.67 14.93 10.22
C LYS A 77 6.06 15.66 9.00
N TRP A 78 6.48 16.89 8.71
CA TRP A 78 6.00 17.65 7.56
C TRP A 78 6.47 17.05 6.24
N SER A 79 7.75 16.68 6.15
CA SER A 79 8.30 16.07 4.92
C SER A 79 7.63 14.74 4.59
N VAL A 80 7.39 13.85 5.56
CA VAL A 80 6.70 12.58 5.31
C VAL A 80 5.23 12.79 4.95
N PHE A 81 4.58 13.82 5.52
CA PHE A 81 3.22 14.19 5.16
C PHE A 81 3.14 14.67 3.71
N THR A 82 4.01 15.61 3.30
CA THR A 82 4.06 16.09 1.91
C THR A 82 4.36 14.96 0.92
N LEU A 83 5.29 14.06 1.25
CA LEU A 83 5.59 12.89 0.42
C LEU A 83 4.37 11.98 0.26
N SER A 84 3.60 11.76 1.33
CA SER A 84 2.38 10.95 1.30
C SER A 84 1.30 11.60 0.45
N CYS A 85 1.11 12.92 0.57
CA CYS A 85 0.18 13.70 -0.26
C CYS A 85 0.56 13.66 -1.74
N ALA A 86 1.85 13.75 -2.07
CA ALA A 86 2.33 13.69 -3.45
C ALA A 86 2.00 12.33 -4.10
N ILE A 87 2.23 11.23 -3.38
CA ILE A 87 1.94 9.88 -3.87
C ILE A 87 0.43 9.64 -3.97
N ALA A 88 -0.34 10.09 -2.99
CA ALA A 88 -1.80 10.01 -3.03
C ALA A 88 -2.41 10.82 -4.18
N GLY A 89 -1.88 12.02 -4.44
CA GLY A 89 -2.29 12.87 -5.56
C GLY A 89 -1.96 12.24 -6.92
N LEU A 90 -0.76 11.65 -7.04
CA LEU A 90 -0.38 10.91 -8.25
C LEU A 90 -1.29 9.69 -8.48
N ALA A 91 -1.59 8.92 -7.44
CA ALA A 91 -2.52 7.80 -7.53
C ALA A 91 -3.94 8.24 -7.94
N GLY A 92 -4.43 9.35 -7.37
CA GLY A 92 -5.73 9.92 -7.72
C GLY A 92 -5.78 10.42 -9.18
N ALA A 93 -4.71 11.06 -9.66
CA ALA A 93 -4.61 11.50 -11.05
C ALA A 93 -4.64 10.31 -12.02
N LEU A 94 -3.86 9.26 -11.75
CA LEU A 94 -3.87 8.04 -12.55
C LEU A 94 -5.24 7.34 -12.52
N PHE A 95 -5.91 7.32 -11.37
CA PHE A 95 -7.25 6.77 -11.24
C PHE A 95 -8.28 7.53 -12.08
N ALA A 96 -8.27 8.87 -12.02
CA ALA A 96 -9.16 9.70 -12.82
C ALA A 96 -8.92 9.54 -14.33
N MET A 97 -7.66 9.36 -14.75
CA MET A 97 -7.31 9.05 -16.14
C MET A 97 -7.81 7.68 -16.57
N ALA A 98 -7.68 6.66 -15.72
CA ALA A 98 -8.16 5.31 -16.00
C ALA A 98 -9.69 5.24 -16.13
N GLN A 99 -10.40 6.07 -15.36
CA GLN A 99 -11.86 6.12 -15.32
C GLN A 99 -12.46 7.14 -16.31
N GLU A 100 -11.61 7.86 -17.06
CA GLU A 100 -11.98 8.94 -18.01
C GLU A 100 -12.86 10.05 -17.40
N GLY A 101 -12.83 10.16 -16.07
CA GLY A 101 -13.68 11.04 -15.32
C GLY A 101 -13.37 11.03 -13.83
N ALA A 102 -13.68 12.14 -13.18
CA ALA A 102 -13.57 12.31 -11.74
C ALA A 102 -14.97 12.36 -11.12
N TYR A 103 -15.41 11.22 -10.59
CA TYR A 103 -16.72 11.05 -9.96
C TYR A 103 -16.69 11.48 -8.48
N VAL A 104 -17.80 11.99 -7.95
CA VAL A 104 -17.89 12.40 -6.54
C VAL A 104 -17.97 11.18 -5.60
N GLN A 105 -18.47 10.05 -6.09
CA GLN A 105 -18.69 8.84 -5.28
C GLN A 105 -17.41 8.28 -4.64
N ILE A 106 -16.25 8.42 -5.30
CA ILE A 106 -14.95 7.98 -4.77
C ILE A 106 -14.43 8.86 -3.61
N MET A 107 -15.01 10.05 -3.40
CA MET A 107 -14.71 10.92 -2.26
C MET A 107 -15.49 10.54 -1.01
N SER A 108 -16.36 9.53 -1.07
CA SER A 108 -17.16 9.11 0.08
C SER A 108 -16.32 8.39 1.14
N LEU A 109 -16.75 8.51 2.39
CA LEU A 109 -16.12 7.87 3.54
C LEU A 109 -15.99 6.34 3.37
N GLN A 110 -16.96 5.72 2.69
CA GLN A 110 -16.96 4.29 2.42
C GLN A 110 -15.72 3.85 1.62
N TRP A 111 -15.34 4.58 0.57
CA TRP A 111 -14.17 4.25 -0.25
C TRP A 111 -12.87 4.41 0.54
N SER A 112 -12.76 5.45 1.38
CA SER A 112 -11.60 5.62 2.25
C SER A 112 -11.47 4.45 3.25
N GLY A 113 -12.58 3.95 3.79
CA GLY A 113 -12.62 2.79 4.67
C GLY A 113 -12.16 1.51 3.97
N ILE A 114 -12.58 1.30 2.72
CA ILE A 114 -12.16 0.14 1.92
C ILE A 114 -10.65 0.15 1.66
N VAL A 115 -10.05 1.31 1.35
CA VAL A 115 -8.60 1.42 1.14
C VAL A 115 -7.84 1.06 2.43
N ILE A 116 -8.26 1.59 3.57
CA ILE A 116 -7.65 1.26 4.87
C ILE A 116 -7.78 -0.24 5.13
N LEU A 117 -8.97 -0.81 4.88
CA LEU A 117 -9.26 -2.23 5.05
C LEU A 117 -8.34 -3.10 4.18
N MET A 118 -8.16 -2.78 2.88
CA MET A 118 -7.21 -3.47 2.01
C MET A 118 -5.79 -3.46 2.62
N THR A 119 -5.31 -2.30 3.09
CA THR A 119 -3.96 -2.22 3.68
C THR A 119 -3.82 -3.01 4.98
N LEU A 120 -4.88 -3.07 5.79
CA LEU A 120 -4.90 -3.79 7.06
C LEU A 120 -4.89 -5.30 6.84
N ILE A 121 -5.77 -5.82 5.97
CA ILE A 121 -5.87 -7.25 5.63
C ILE A 121 -4.52 -7.80 5.17
N GLY A 122 -3.84 -7.03 4.32
CA GLY A 122 -2.54 -7.40 3.79
C GLY A 122 -1.42 -7.42 4.84
N GLY A 123 -1.63 -6.85 6.03
CA GLY A 123 -0.63 -6.76 7.09
C GLY A 123 0.33 -5.57 6.90
N GLY A 124 -0.18 -4.43 6.42
CA GLY A 124 0.63 -3.25 6.10
C GLY A 124 1.45 -2.68 7.27
N PHE A 125 1.07 -2.97 8.53
CA PHE A 125 1.85 -2.57 9.70
C PHE A 125 3.14 -3.38 9.90
N ILE A 126 3.20 -4.59 9.33
CA ILE A 126 4.28 -5.55 9.54
C ILE A 126 5.14 -5.69 8.29
N SER A 127 4.54 -5.64 7.11
CA SER A 127 5.22 -5.84 5.83
C SER A 127 4.98 -4.69 4.86
N PHE A 128 6.06 -4.25 4.20
CA PHE A 128 6.01 -3.27 3.12
C PHE A 128 5.12 -3.73 1.95
N TRP A 129 5.09 -5.03 1.66
CA TRP A 129 4.26 -5.62 0.60
C TRP A 129 2.82 -5.89 1.03
N GLY A 130 2.48 -5.60 2.29
CA GLY A 130 1.14 -5.84 2.82
C GLY A 130 0.04 -5.19 1.99
N PRO A 131 0.08 -3.87 1.72
CA PRO A 131 -0.95 -3.20 0.92
C PRO A 131 -1.21 -3.84 -0.44
N VAL A 132 -0.15 -4.31 -1.12
CA VAL A 132 -0.26 -4.96 -2.44
C VAL A 132 -1.01 -6.29 -2.34
N LEU A 133 -0.64 -7.12 -1.37
CA LEU A 133 -1.32 -8.39 -1.12
C LEU A 133 -2.77 -8.19 -0.71
N GLY A 134 -3.04 -7.15 0.10
CA GLY A 134 -4.38 -6.81 0.55
C GLY A 134 -5.30 -6.38 -0.60
N VAL A 135 -4.81 -5.59 -1.54
CA VAL A 135 -5.54 -5.21 -2.76
C VAL A 135 -5.84 -6.44 -3.62
N ILE A 136 -4.86 -7.31 -3.85
CA ILE A 136 -5.05 -8.54 -4.64
C ILE A 136 -6.12 -9.43 -4.01
N LEU A 137 -6.04 -9.66 -2.69
CA LEU A 137 -7.04 -10.47 -1.97
C LEU A 137 -8.42 -9.82 -2.04
N TYR A 138 -8.51 -8.50 -1.84
CA TYR A 138 -9.76 -7.77 -1.90
C TYR A 138 -10.46 -7.98 -3.24
N TYR A 139 -9.76 -7.75 -4.35
CA TYR A 139 -10.35 -7.86 -5.68
C TYR A 139 -10.70 -9.31 -6.02
N LEU A 140 -9.84 -10.27 -5.66
CA LEU A 140 -10.14 -11.69 -5.87
C LEU A 140 -11.38 -12.14 -5.08
N ALA A 141 -11.47 -11.75 -3.81
CA ALA A 141 -12.63 -12.05 -2.97
C ALA A 141 -13.89 -11.37 -3.51
N ARG A 142 -13.79 -10.11 -3.93
CA ARG A 142 -14.90 -9.37 -4.54
C ARG A 142 -15.39 -10.04 -5.82
N ASP A 143 -14.50 -10.44 -6.71
CA ASP A 143 -14.89 -11.04 -8.00
C ASP A 143 -15.49 -12.43 -7.82
N ILE A 144 -14.90 -13.27 -6.94
CA ILE A 144 -15.44 -14.61 -6.65
C ILE A 144 -16.78 -14.50 -5.93
N LEU A 145 -16.87 -13.75 -4.83
CA LEU A 145 -18.11 -13.63 -4.06
C LEU A 145 -19.21 -12.91 -4.86
N GLY A 146 -18.83 -11.92 -5.68
CA GLY A 146 -19.73 -11.21 -6.57
C GLY A 146 -20.30 -12.09 -7.68
N ALA A 147 -19.58 -13.12 -8.12
CA ALA A 147 -20.10 -14.09 -9.08
C ALA A 147 -21.17 -15.02 -8.50
N TYR A 148 -21.16 -15.26 -7.18
CA TYR A 148 -22.11 -16.16 -6.52
C TYR A 148 -23.26 -15.45 -5.81
N THR A 149 -23.12 -14.20 -5.38
CA THR A 149 -24.12 -13.54 -4.52
C THR A 149 -24.18 -12.02 -4.73
N ASP A 150 -25.39 -11.46 -4.89
CA ASP A 150 -25.62 -10.01 -4.99
C ASP A 150 -25.24 -9.26 -3.70
N ALA A 151 -25.39 -9.91 -2.55
CA ALA A 151 -24.98 -9.40 -1.23
C ALA A 151 -23.48 -9.60 -0.93
N TRP A 152 -22.61 -9.46 -1.94
CA TRP A 152 -21.16 -9.66 -1.81
C TRP A 152 -20.52 -8.81 -0.70
N LEU A 153 -21.05 -7.60 -0.45
CA LEU A 153 -20.53 -6.67 0.56
C LEU A 153 -20.66 -7.23 2.00
N LEU A 154 -21.76 -7.97 2.28
CA LEU A 154 -22.00 -8.61 3.56
C LEU A 154 -21.03 -9.77 3.78
N TRP A 155 -20.89 -10.64 2.78
CA TRP A 155 -19.95 -11.76 2.82
C TRP A 155 -18.50 -11.31 2.89
N PHE A 156 -18.16 -10.24 2.17
CA PHE A 156 -16.85 -9.62 2.22
C PHE A 156 -16.54 -9.07 3.62
N GLY A 157 -17.49 -8.34 4.23
CA GLY A 157 -17.36 -7.85 5.60
C GLY A 157 -17.20 -8.97 6.62
N LEU A 158 -17.97 -10.06 6.48
CA LEU A 158 -17.85 -11.25 7.33
C LEU A 158 -16.48 -11.93 7.17
N MET A 159 -16.04 -12.15 5.93
CA MET A 159 -14.73 -12.71 5.62
C MET A 159 -13.61 -11.85 6.22
N PHE A 160 -13.74 -10.52 6.15
CA PHE A 160 -12.80 -9.58 6.75
C PHE A 160 -12.76 -9.72 8.28
N VAL A 161 -13.91 -9.71 8.96
CA VAL A 161 -13.98 -9.87 10.42
C VAL A 161 -13.33 -11.19 10.84
N LEU A 162 -13.61 -12.28 10.14
CA LEU A 162 -12.98 -13.57 10.39
C LEU A 162 -11.45 -13.49 10.19
N LEU A 163 -10.98 -12.95 9.08
CA LEU A 163 -9.55 -12.83 8.80
C LEU A 163 -8.80 -12.04 9.89
N VAL A 164 -9.38 -10.93 10.34
CA VAL A 164 -8.80 -10.10 11.41
C VAL A 164 -8.87 -10.82 12.77
N MET A 165 -9.97 -11.49 13.08
CA MET A 165 -10.17 -12.19 14.35
C MET A 165 -9.25 -13.41 14.49
N PHE A 166 -9.03 -14.15 13.41
CA PHE A 166 -8.16 -15.32 13.42
C PHE A 166 -6.67 -14.95 13.32
N ARG A 167 -6.30 -13.88 12.60
CA ARG A 167 -4.90 -13.47 12.39
C ARG A 167 -4.76 -11.94 12.32
N PRO A 168 -4.65 -11.23 13.47
CA PRO A 168 -4.53 -9.77 13.52
C PRO A 168 -3.23 -9.23 12.89
N THR A 169 -2.26 -10.11 12.59
CA THR A 169 -1.02 -9.77 11.87
C THR A 169 -1.18 -9.72 10.34
N GLY A 170 -2.34 -10.10 9.79
CA GLY A 170 -2.60 -10.13 8.36
C GLY A 170 -1.85 -11.25 7.62
N LEU A 171 -2.10 -11.38 6.31
CA LEU A 171 -1.52 -12.44 5.46
C LEU A 171 0.01 -12.38 5.39
N ALA A 172 0.60 -11.18 5.41
CA ALA A 172 2.05 -11.04 5.39
C ALA A 172 2.73 -11.56 6.67
N GLY A 173 2.02 -11.59 7.81
CA GLY A 173 2.50 -12.21 9.04
C GLY A 173 2.67 -13.72 8.91
N ILE A 174 1.76 -14.39 8.21
CA ILE A 174 1.81 -15.84 7.95
C ILE A 174 3.08 -16.20 7.18
N TRP A 175 3.42 -15.42 6.15
CA TRP A 175 4.63 -15.66 5.35
C TRP A 175 5.92 -15.49 6.14
N HIS A 176 5.96 -14.54 7.07
CA HIS A 176 7.12 -14.28 7.91
C HIS A 176 7.27 -15.32 9.04
N ASP A 177 6.16 -15.75 9.65
CA ASP A 177 6.17 -16.81 10.66
C ASP A 177 6.52 -18.18 10.05
N LEU A 178 6.00 -18.47 8.84
CA LEU A 178 6.31 -19.70 8.12
C LEU A 178 7.77 -19.75 7.67
N ARG A 179 8.36 -18.63 7.23
CA ARG A 179 9.81 -18.54 6.94
C ARG A 179 10.68 -18.67 8.18
N ARG A 180 10.20 -18.26 9.36
CA ARG A 180 10.93 -18.46 10.64
C ARG A 180 10.93 -19.92 11.07
N LEU A 181 9.82 -20.63 10.86
CA LEU A 181 9.70 -22.06 11.14
C LEU A 181 10.54 -22.92 10.19
N PHE A 182 10.65 -22.54 8.92
CA PHE A 182 11.52 -23.22 7.94
C PHE A 182 13.00 -22.80 8.00
N GLY A 183 13.36 -21.77 8.79
CA GLY A 183 14.72 -21.22 8.89
C GLY A 183 15.50 -21.66 10.15
N SER A 184 14.91 -22.42 11.06
CA SER A 184 15.58 -22.95 12.24
C SER A 184 15.99 -24.41 12.05
N THR A 185 17.11 -24.62 11.35
CA THR A 185 17.91 -25.84 11.50
C THR A 185 19.36 -25.41 11.61
N GLU A 186 20.01 -25.88 12.68
CA GLU A 186 21.43 -25.75 13.04
C GLU A 186 21.95 -24.45 13.67
N ARG A 187 21.79 -24.32 15.00
CA ARG A 187 22.87 -23.84 15.88
C ARG A 187 22.63 -24.17 17.37
N THR A 188 22.64 -25.45 17.74
CA THR A 188 22.59 -25.86 19.15
C THR A 188 23.57 -26.98 19.50
N ASP A 189 24.80 -26.94 18.98
CA ASP A 189 25.77 -28.04 19.20
C ASP A 189 27.21 -27.63 19.56
N SER A 190 27.43 -26.50 20.26
CA SER A 190 28.81 -26.15 20.70
C SER A 190 28.96 -25.52 22.08
N LEU A 191 27.95 -25.57 22.96
CA LEU A 191 28.06 -24.97 24.30
C LEU A 191 28.12 -25.97 25.47
N ASN A 192 28.36 -27.26 25.21
CA ASN A 192 28.56 -28.27 26.26
C ASN A 192 29.88 -29.05 26.12
N GLN A 193 31.00 -28.34 25.94
CA GLN A 193 32.30 -28.88 26.32
C GLN A 193 32.70 -28.29 27.69
N PRO A 194 32.65 -29.07 28.78
CA PRO A 194 33.27 -28.66 30.03
C PRO A 194 34.80 -28.64 29.83
N LEU A 195 35.40 -27.47 30.04
CA LEU A 195 36.84 -27.26 30.12
C LEU A 195 37.42 -28.24 31.16
N ARG A 196 38.22 -29.20 30.69
CA ARG A 196 39.19 -29.94 31.50
C ARG A 196 40.57 -29.34 31.26
#